data_AF-U6FFK2-F1
#
_entry.id   AF-U6FFK2-F1
#
_cell.length_a   1.000
_cell.length_b   1.000
_cell.length_c   1.000
_cell.angle_alpha   90.00
_cell.angle_beta   90.00
_cell.angle_gamma   90.00
#
_symmetry.space_group_name_H-M   'P 1'
#
loop_
_entity.id
_entity.type
_entity.pdbx_description
1 polymer ?
#
loop_
_entity_poly.entity_id
_entity_poly.type
_entity_poly.pdbx_seq_one_letter_code
_entity_poly.pdbx_strand_id
1 'polypeptide(L)'
;MANPDFCRYVLQTVTGKKQISKIFLPEKQKEIKDPSHKVQKDVRLDVFVADHEHNLYDLEMQVEDKQDLGRRIRYYISKCDQRYTLDKGKTYQDIVINY
;
A
#
# COMPACT_ATOMS: atom_id res chain seq x y z
N MET A 1 0.31 -17.75 12.78
CA MET A 1 -0.28 -17.41 11.47
C MET A 1 -1.26 -16.25 11.67
N ALA A 2 -1.31 -15.28 10.76
CA ALA A 2 -2.29 -14.20 10.83
C ALA A 2 -3.68 -14.74 10.45
N ASN A 3 -4.74 -14.31 11.15
CA ASN A 3 -6.12 -14.68 10.83
C ASN A 3 -6.65 -13.69 9.77
N PRO A 4 -6.94 -14.14 8.52
CA PRO A 4 -7.38 -13.26 7.44
C PRO A 4 -8.70 -12.54 7.73
N ASP A 5 -9.65 -13.18 8.41
CA ASP A 5 -10.94 -12.57 8.74
C ASP A 5 -10.79 -11.45 9.77
N PHE A 6 -9.92 -11.65 10.76
CA PHE A 6 -9.61 -10.61 11.73
C PHE A 6 -8.87 -9.44 11.07
N CYS A 7 -7.87 -9.73 10.22
CA CYS A 7 -7.16 -8.69 9.47
C CYS A 7 -8.10 -7.90 8.55
N ARG A 8 -9.04 -8.59 7.88
CA ARG A 8 -10.08 -7.95 7.07
C ARG A 8 -10.95 -7.03 7.92
N TYR A 9 -11.41 -7.49 9.08
CA TYR A 9 -12.20 -6.67 10.00
C TYR A 9 -11.46 -5.40 10.45
N VAL A 10 -10.18 -5.53 10.84
CA VAL A 10 -9.34 -4.38 11.20
C VAL A 10 -9.20 -3.43 10.02
N LEU A 11 -8.91 -3.95 8.82
CA LEU A 11 -8.75 -3.15 7.60
C LEU A 11 -10.03 -2.36 7.27
N GLN A 12 -11.20 -3.00 7.33
CA GLN A 12 -12.49 -2.34 7.12
C GLN A 12 -12.74 -1.24 8.17
N THR A 13 -12.32 -1.47 9.41
CA THR A 13 -12.49 -0.52 10.52
C THR A 13 -11.62 0.72 10.33
N VAL A 14 -10.33 0.55 10.06
CA VAL A 14 -9.38 1.68 9.95
C VAL A 14 -9.55 2.47 8.65
N THR A 15 -9.99 1.83 7.57
CA THR A 15 -10.22 2.49 6.27
C THR A 15 -11.65 3.04 6.12
N GLY A 16 -12.59 2.60 6.96
CA GLY A 16 -14.02 2.87 6.78
C GLY A 16 -14.67 2.14 5.58
N LYS A 17 -13.92 1.33 4.83
CA LYS A 17 -14.40 0.59 3.65
C LYS A 17 -15.16 -0.66 4.10
N LYS A 18 -16.48 -0.55 4.19
CA LYS A 18 -17.36 -1.66 4.66
C LYS A 18 -17.43 -2.87 3.71
N GLN A 19 -16.91 -2.75 2.49
CA GLN A 19 -17.15 -3.71 1.40
C GLN A 19 -15.95 -4.61 1.05
N ILE A 20 -14.90 -4.64 1.87
CA ILE A 20 -13.76 -5.55 1.62
C ILE A 20 -14.22 -7.00 1.82
N SER A 21 -14.48 -7.70 0.71
CA SER A 21 -15.07 -9.04 0.67
C SER A 21 -14.08 -10.10 1.15
N LYS A 22 -12.85 -10.06 0.63
CA LYS A 22 -11.77 -10.98 0.96
C LYS A 22 -10.42 -10.31 0.73
N ILE A 23 -9.44 -10.66 1.57
CA ILE A 23 -8.07 -10.19 1.44
C ILE A 23 -7.10 -11.35 1.23
N PHE A 24 -5.99 -11.06 0.56
CA PHE A 24 -4.80 -11.91 0.63
C PHE A 24 -4.15 -11.78 2.01
N LEU A 25 -3.26 -12.73 2.34
CA LEU A 25 -2.53 -12.68 3.60
C LEU A 25 -1.71 -11.39 3.68
N PRO A 26 -1.80 -10.64 4.80
CA PRO A 26 -1.01 -9.44 4.99
C PRO A 26 0.50 -9.71 4.96
N GLU A 27 1.22 -8.91 4.18
CA GLU A 27 2.67 -8.86 4.18
C GLU A 27 3.15 -7.81 5.17
N LYS A 28 3.90 -8.24 6.20
CA LYS A 28 4.53 -7.33 7.16
C LYS A 28 5.89 -6.91 6.63
N GLN A 29 6.26 -5.64 6.78
CA GLN A 29 7.56 -5.10 6.37
C GLN A 29 7.85 -5.33 4.88
N LYS A 30 6.90 -4.98 4.01
CA LYS A 30 7.02 -5.17 2.56
C LYS A 30 8.01 -4.17 1.97
N GLU A 31 9.12 -4.68 1.44
CA GLU A 31 10.08 -3.85 0.71
C GLU A 31 9.66 -3.65 -0.75
N ILE A 32 9.67 -2.40 -1.20
CA ILE A 32 9.54 -2.01 -2.61
C ILE A 32 10.87 -1.41 -3.04
N LYS A 33 11.59 -2.17 -3.87
CA LYS A 33 12.89 -1.77 -4.42
C LYS A 33 12.78 -1.37 -5.87
N ASP A 34 13.51 -0.35 -6.27
CA ASP A 34 13.69 0.02 -7.68
C ASP A 34 15.12 -0.32 -8.16
N PRO A 35 15.32 -1.51 -8.75
CA PRO A 35 16.66 -1.94 -9.17
C PRO A 35 17.26 -1.09 -10.29
N SER A 36 16.43 -0.34 -11.02
CA SER A 36 16.89 0.57 -12.07
C SER A 36 17.42 1.90 -11.51
N HIS A 37 17.07 2.24 -10.27
CA HIS A 37 17.38 3.51 -9.61
C HIS A 37 18.00 3.28 -8.22
N LYS A 38 19.16 2.61 -8.18
CA LYS A 38 19.83 2.17 -6.94
C LYS A 38 20.32 3.30 -6.02
N VAL A 39 20.41 4.53 -6.53
CA VAL A 39 20.86 5.70 -5.74
C VAL A 39 19.69 6.34 -4.99
N GLN A 40 18.46 6.04 -5.42
CA GLN A 40 17.24 6.56 -4.85
C GLN A 40 16.80 5.74 -3.64
N LYS A 41 15.98 6.34 -2.78
CA LYS A 41 15.50 5.70 -1.55
C LYS A 41 14.47 4.61 -1.87
N ASP A 42 14.67 3.40 -1.37
CA ASP A 42 13.63 2.36 -1.38
C ASP A 42 12.61 2.59 -0.27
N VAL A 43 11.47 1.88 -0.35
CA VAL A 43 10.39 1.97 0.64
C VAL A 43 10.21 0.63 1.34
N ARG A 44 9.92 0.66 2.64
CA ARG A 44 9.48 -0.50 3.42
C ARG A 44 8.17 -0.16 4.10
N LEU A 45 7.11 -0.81 3.66
CA LEU A 45 5.75 -0.63 4.18
C LEU A 45 5.54 -1.49 5.42
N ASP A 46 4.91 -0.95 6.45
CA ASP A 46 4.72 -1.67 7.72
C ASP A 46 3.81 -2.89 7.53
N VAL A 47 2.63 -2.67 6.95
CA VAL A 47 1.65 -3.73 6.62
C VAL A 47 1.06 -3.45 5.25
N PHE A 48 1.33 -4.33 4.30
CA PHE A 48 0.81 -4.29 2.94
C PHE A 48 -0.20 -5.41 2.71
N VAL A 49 -1.38 -5.05 2.18
CA VAL A 49 -2.47 -6.00 1.91
C VAL A 49 -3.07 -5.70 0.54
N ALA A 50 -3.39 -6.74 -0.21
CA ALA A 50 -4.25 -6.63 -1.38
C ALA A 50 -5.58 -7.33 -1.10
N ASP A 51 -6.68 -6.77 -1.61
CA ASP A 51 -7.93 -7.51 -1.70
C ASP A 51 -8.06 -8.25 -3.04
N HIS A 52 -9.12 -9.05 -3.15
CA HIS A 52 -9.41 -9.82 -4.36
C HIS A 52 -9.89 -8.97 -5.55
N GLU A 53 -10.18 -7.68 -5.33
CA GLU A 53 -10.52 -6.72 -6.37
C GLU A 53 -9.30 -5.92 -6.84
N HIS A 54 -8.09 -6.33 -6.41
CA HIS A 54 -6.81 -5.68 -6.69
C HIS A 54 -6.64 -4.30 -6.08
N ASN A 55 -7.44 -3.95 -5.06
CA ASN A 55 -7.17 -2.74 -4.28
C ASN A 55 -5.99 -3.01 -3.34
N LEU A 56 -5.06 -2.06 -3.29
CA LEU A 56 -3.88 -2.12 -2.45
C LEU A 56 -4.09 -1.25 -1.21
N TYR A 57 -3.70 -1.79 -0.06
CA TYR A 57 -3.79 -1.13 1.23
C TYR A 57 -2.42 -1.11 1.87
N ASP A 58 -1.96 0.10 2.19
CA ASP A 58 -0.76 0.36 2.95
C ASP A 58 -1.16 0.92 4.32
N LEU A 59 -0.88 0.16 5.39
CA LEU A 59 -1.19 0.52 6.76
C LEU A 59 0.11 0.86 7.50
N GLU A 60 0.34 2.15 7.70
CA GLU A 60 1.55 2.70 8.32
C GLU A 60 1.31 3.05 9.80
N MET A 61 2.18 2.57 10.69
CA MET A 61 2.09 2.87 12.13
C MET A 61 3.01 4.04 12.49
N GLN A 62 2.50 4.99 13.25
CA GLN A 62 3.28 6.15 13.71
C GLN A 62 3.20 6.29 15.24
N VAL A 63 4.35 6.44 15.89
CA VAL A 63 4.46 6.65 17.34
C VAL A 63 4.58 8.14 17.68
N GLU A 64 5.12 8.94 16.76
CA GLU A 64 5.34 10.37 16.91
C GLU A 64 5.08 11.09 15.58
N ASP A 65 4.69 12.35 15.64
CA ASP A 65 4.55 13.19 14.46
C ASP A 65 5.91 13.79 14.08
N LYS A 66 6.47 13.35 12.95
CA LYS A 66 7.73 13.84 12.38
C LYS A 66 7.55 15.03 11.44
N GLN A 67 6.32 15.52 11.26
CA GLN A 67 5.95 16.62 10.37
C GLN A 67 6.31 16.40 8.89
N ASP A 68 6.60 15.16 8.48
CA ASP A 68 6.93 14.78 7.10
C ASP A 68 5.93 13.79 6.49
N LEU A 69 4.84 13.47 7.20
CA LEU A 69 3.88 12.43 6.83
C LEU A 69 3.34 12.60 5.41
N GLY A 70 2.93 13.81 5.02
CA GLY A 70 2.43 14.07 3.66
C GLY A 70 3.51 13.88 2.57
N ARG A 71 4.79 14.13 2.87
CA ARG A 71 5.89 13.86 1.93
C ARG A 71 6.14 12.36 1.81
N ARG A 72 6.09 11.63 2.93
CA ARG A 72 6.24 10.17 2.97
C ARG A 72 5.11 9.47 2.23
N ILE A 73 3.86 9.80 2.51
CA ILE A 73 2.68 9.23 1.85
C ILE A 73 2.79 9.38 0.33
N ARG A 74 3.08 10.60 -0.15
CA ARG A 74 3.25 10.86 -1.60
C ARG A 74 4.34 9.97 -2.21
N TYR A 75 5.46 9.80 -1.51
CA TYR A 75 6.56 8.96 -1.98
C TYR A 75 6.17 7.48 -2.03
N TYR A 76 5.47 6.99 -1.01
CA TYR A 76 5.05 5.58 -0.92
C TYR A 76 4.00 5.26 -1.99
N ILE A 77 3.00 6.12 -2.16
CA ILE A 77 1.99 5.97 -3.22
C ILE A 77 2.68 5.91 -4.58
N SER A 78 3.60 6.84 -4.88
CA SER A 78 4.32 6.83 -6.16
C SER A 78 5.11 5.53 -6.39
N LYS A 79 5.72 4.96 -5.35
CA LYS A 79 6.44 3.68 -5.44
C LYS A 79 5.49 2.49 -5.60
N CYS A 80 4.34 2.51 -4.94
CA CYS A 80 3.29 1.52 -5.16
C CYS A 80 2.76 1.58 -6.60
N ASP A 81 2.51 2.79 -7.13
CA ASP A 81 2.01 2.94 -8.49
C ASP A 81 3.01 2.43 -9.52
N GLN A 82 4.28 2.82 -9.37
CA GLN A 82 5.37 2.33 -10.21
C GLN A 82 5.50 0.80 -10.20
N ARG A 83 5.24 0.17 -9.05
CA ARG A 83 5.51 -1.27 -8.86
C ARG A 83 4.32 -2.18 -9.18
N TYR A 84 3.09 -1.70 -8.95
CA TYR A 84 1.90 -2.55 -8.88
C TYR A 84 0.70 -2.06 -9.68
N THR A 85 0.53 -0.76 -9.96
CA THR A 85 -0.72 -0.25 -10.55
C THR A 85 -0.55 0.27 -11.97
N LEU A 86 0.59 0.88 -12.30
CA LEU A 86 0.82 1.50 -13.60
C LEU A 86 1.90 0.79 -14.41
N ASP A 87 1.47 -0.04 -15.35
CA ASP A 87 2.37 -0.76 -16.26
C ASP A 87 3.06 0.17 -17.28
N LYS A 88 4.22 -0.26 -17.76
CA LYS A 88 4.95 0.45 -18.81
C LYS A 88 4.09 0.59 -20.07
N GLY A 89 3.98 1.83 -20.58
CA GLY A 89 3.20 2.15 -21.78
C GLY A 89 1.74 2.52 -21.51
N LYS A 90 1.30 2.49 -20.25
CA LYS A 90 0.00 3.03 -19.82
C LYS A 90 0.06 4.54 -19.59
N THR A 91 -1.11 5.16 -19.57
CA THR A 91 -1.27 6.59 -19.30
C THR A 91 -1.56 6.82 -17.82
N TYR A 92 -1.34 8.03 -17.31
CA TYR A 92 -1.66 8.35 -15.91
C TYR A 92 -3.16 8.25 -15.57
N GLN A 93 -4.04 8.23 -16.58
CA GLN A 93 -5.47 8.00 -16.39
C GLN A 93 -5.78 6.54 -16.02
N ASP A 94 -4.84 5.62 -16.27
CA ASP A 94 -4.98 4.20 -15.95
C ASP A 94 -4.58 3.87 -14.50
N ILE A 95 -4.08 4.86 -13.73
CA ILE A 95 -3.82 4.67 -12.30
C ILE A 95 -5.15 4.43 -11.59
N VAL A 96 -5.24 3.33 -10.86
CA VAL A 96 -6.44 3.01 -10.07
C VAL A 96 -6.54 3.98 -8.88
N ILE A 97 -7.46 4.94 -8.97
CA ILE A 97 -7.73 5.90 -7.90
C ILE A 97 -8.83 5.34 -6.99
N ASN A 98 -8.44 4.76 -5.85
CA ASN A 98 -9.38 4.24 -4.87
C ASN A 98 -9.37 5.09 -3.59
N TYR A 99 -10.18 6.15 -3.54
CA TYR A 99 -10.51 6.84 -2.28
C TYR A 99 -11.24 5.92 -1.30
#